data_AF-A0A376B2C8-F1
#
_entry.id   AF-A0A376B2C8-F1
#
_cell.length_a   1.000
_cell.length_b   1.000
_cell.length_c   1.000
_cell.angle_alpha   90.00
_cell.angle_beta   90.00
_cell.angle_gamma   90.00
#
_symmetry.space_group_name_H-M   'P 1'
#
loop_
_entity.id
_entity.type
_entity.pdbx_description
1 polymer ?
#
loop_
_entity_poly.entity_id
_entity_poly.type
_entity_poly.pdbx_seq_one_letter_code
_entity_poly.pdbx_strand_id
1 'polypeptide(L)'
;MPAPKLFLLPIFLLLSAFFNNVHATSSACNPLSATAACSPNKALATSYVDTFSEQSSFFSNYTSTGEITYSEEDGMKMTMNKRFDNPGLKSNFYIMYGRLEIEFKCANGQGIVSSFYLQSDDLDEIDIEWLGGDSTQFQSNYFSKGNVTTYDRGEFHTVSNPCDTFHTYGIDWDMDKTVWSVDGQTVRTLLNTSNEGYPQSPMAIYIGLWAGGDPTNPSGTIEWAGGETDYTDLPFYMFVKSMTVSDYSTGSTYSYSDQTGNWESIVASDGAVYGRYEEAVEAFNTLVSNSTVSSSSNGTATTSATTSVSASTSDSVPASSSVFTSTSASDSVPASSSVFSFTNSSFTSSSTIINNSTASYIFTSELSYSSLSSSIDSSSSQDSTSVLTTTTLTTKSKSSSASSISNSTTKKAVTVSSSNDGYINNLNGALTILFIGILSLL
;
A
#
# COMPACT_ATOMS: atom_id res chain seq x y z
N MET A 1 -11.67 11.51 47.72
CA MET A 1 -12.54 10.34 47.45
C MET A 1 -13.14 10.51 46.07
N PRO A 2 -13.23 9.44 45.26
CA PRO A 2 -13.53 9.55 43.83
C PRO A 2 -15.04 9.65 43.52
N ALA A 3 -15.37 10.27 42.39
CA ALA A 3 -16.70 10.28 41.80
C ALA A 3 -16.96 8.99 40.97
N PRO A 4 -18.22 8.54 40.81
CA PRO A 4 -18.53 7.26 40.18
C PRO A 4 -18.50 7.31 38.65
N LYS A 5 -18.11 6.18 38.04
CA LYS A 5 -18.20 5.94 36.59
C LYS A 5 -19.63 5.59 36.19
N LEU A 6 -20.11 6.14 35.08
CA LEU A 6 -21.39 5.73 34.48
C LEU A 6 -21.12 4.64 33.42
N PHE A 7 -21.67 3.45 33.64
CA PHE A 7 -21.69 2.38 32.64
C PHE A 7 -22.92 2.54 31.73
N LEU A 8 -22.74 2.38 30.43
CA LEU A 8 -23.81 2.12 29.46
C LEU A 8 -23.50 0.81 28.74
N LEU A 9 -24.43 -0.15 28.82
CA LEU A 9 -24.36 -1.40 28.04
C LEU A 9 -24.96 -1.18 26.64
N PRO A 10 -24.48 -1.92 25.62
CA PRO A 10 -25.02 -1.86 24.27
C PRO A 10 -26.35 -2.61 24.15
N ILE A 11 -27.29 -2.04 23.39
CA ILE A 11 -28.54 -2.72 22.99
C ILE A 11 -28.29 -3.43 21.66
N PHE A 12 -28.28 -4.76 21.67
CA PHE A 12 -28.32 -5.58 20.47
C PHE A 12 -29.69 -5.45 19.79
N LEU A 13 -29.71 -5.22 18.49
CA LEU A 13 -30.94 -5.25 17.70
C LEU A 13 -30.69 -5.96 16.37
N LEU A 14 -31.00 -7.25 16.32
CA LEU A 14 -31.05 -8.00 15.07
C LEU A 14 -32.19 -7.46 14.20
N LEU A 15 -31.90 -7.17 12.94
CA LEU A 15 -32.94 -7.09 11.92
C LEU A 15 -32.47 -7.71 10.60
N SER A 16 -32.79 -8.99 10.42
CA SER A 16 -32.62 -9.71 9.15
C SER A 16 -33.80 -9.44 8.22
N ALA A 17 -33.56 -8.90 7.02
CA ALA A 17 -34.55 -8.83 5.96
C ALA A 17 -33.90 -9.14 4.59
N PHE A 18 -34.56 -10.00 3.82
CA PHE A 18 -34.07 -10.55 2.56
C PHE A 18 -34.13 -9.53 1.42
N PHE A 19 -33.09 -9.51 0.57
CA PHE A 19 -33.24 -9.25 -0.86
C PHE A 19 -32.38 -10.23 -1.68
N ASN A 20 -33.03 -11.22 -2.29
CA ASN A 20 -32.44 -12.00 -3.37
C ASN A 20 -32.51 -11.19 -4.66
N ASN A 21 -31.36 -10.72 -5.16
CA ASN A 21 -31.17 -10.39 -6.57
C ASN A 21 -29.69 -10.66 -6.92
N VAL A 22 -29.41 -11.89 -7.37
CA VAL A 22 -28.08 -12.28 -7.83
C VAL A 22 -27.84 -11.66 -9.20
N HIS A 23 -27.12 -10.53 -9.24
CA HIS A 23 -26.30 -10.18 -10.39
C HIS A 23 -24.87 -10.57 -10.06
N ALA A 24 -24.41 -11.69 -10.62
CA ALA A 24 -23.04 -12.13 -10.50
C ALA A 24 -22.13 -11.34 -11.46
N THR A 25 -21.92 -10.05 -11.18
CA THR A 25 -20.55 -9.53 -11.25
C THR A 25 -19.74 -10.40 -10.31
N SER A 26 -18.64 -11.01 -10.76
CA SER A 26 -17.84 -11.89 -9.89
C SER A 26 -17.38 -11.13 -8.66
N SER A 27 -18.04 -11.36 -7.53
CA SER A 27 -17.55 -10.93 -6.22
C SER A 27 -16.14 -11.48 -6.08
N ALA A 28 -15.17 -10.62 -5.74
CA ALA A 28 -13.82 -11.06 -5.45
C ALA A 28 -13.88 -12.25 -4.48
N CYS A 29 -13.34 -13.38 -4.89
CA CYS A 29 -13.57 -14.64 -4.21
C CYS A 29 -12.64 -14.70 -2.99
N ASN A 30 -13.17 -14.37 -1.81
CA ASN A 30 -12.39 -14.46 -0.58
C ASN A 30 -12.26 -15.94 -0.17
N PRO A 31 -11.06 -16.54 -0.21
CA PRO A 31 -10.88 -17.98 -0.04
C PRO A 31 -11.16 -18.46 1.39
N LEU A 32 -11.13 -17.58 2.40
CA LEU A 32 -11.42 -17.92 3.79
C LEU A 32 -12.92 -18.14 4.04
N SER A 33 -13.77 -17.60 3.18
CA SER A 33 -15.24 -17.58 3.34
C SER A 33 -16.00 -18.18 2.15
N ALA A 34 -15.33 -18.41 1.01
CA ALA A 34 -15.95 -18.99 -0.18
C ALA A 34 -16.42 -20.43 0.05
N THR A 35 -17.66 -20.71 -0.36
CA THR A 35 -18.29 -22.05 -0.26
C THR A 35 -17.82 -23.03 -1.34
N ALA A 36 -17.05 -22.55 -2.31
CA ALA A 36 -16.39 -23.32 -3.35
C ALA A 36 -14.97 -22.75 -3.55
N ALA A 37 -14.04 -23.56 -4.05
CA ALA A 37 -12.68 -23.12 -4.30
C ALA A 37 -12.65 -21.92 -5.28
N CYS A 38 -11.88 -20.89 -4.92
CA CYS A 38 -11.65 -19.74 -5.79
C CYS A 38 -10.80 -20.12 -7.00
N SER A 39 -10.97 -19.39 -8.11
CA SER A 39 -10.11 -19.54 -9.28
C SER A 39 -8.65 -19.26 -8.91
N PRO A 40 -7.68 -20.08 -9.36
CA PRO A 40 -6.26 -19.80 -9.11
C PRO A 40 -5.84 -18.42 -9.62
N ASN A 41 -5.08 -17.70 -8.79
CA ASN A 41 -4.46 -16.44 -9.14
C ASN A 41 -3.32 -16.68 -10.13
N LYS A 42 -3.22 -15.91 -11.22
CA LYS A 42 -2.09 -16.01 -12.16
C LYS A 42 -0.80 -15.53 -11.49
N ALA A 43 0.25 -16.35 -11.50
CA ALA A 43 1.56 -15.99 -10.95
C ALA A 43 2.34 -15.04 -11.87
N LEU A 44 3.28 -14.27 -11.33
CA LEU A 44 4.32 -13.58 -12.11
C LEU A 44 5.47 -14.54 -12.41
N ALA A 45 5.98 -15.23 -11.38
CA ALA A 45 7.07 -16.21 -11.44
C ALA A 45 8.35 -15.74 -12.18
N THR A 46 8.59 -14.42 -12.20
CA THR A 46 9.73 -13.81 -12.87
C THR A 46 10.10 -12.46 -12.22
N SER A 47 11.12 -11.83 -12.78
CA SER A 47 11.63 -10.51 -12.40
C SER A 47 11.56 -9.59 -13.61
N TYR A 48 11.02 -8.38 -13.47
CA TYR A 48 10.93 -7.41 -14.56
C TYR A 48 11.01 -5.96 -14.06
N VAL A 49 11.24 -5.04 -15.00
CA VAL A 49 11.10 -3.60 -14.79
C VAL A 49 10.09 -3.05 -15.79
N ASP A 50 9.21 -2.16 -15.31
CA ASP A 50 8.35 -1.32 -16.14
C ASP A 50 8.87 0.12 -16.08
N THR A 51 9.02 0.75 -17.24
CA THR A 51 9.40 2.17 -17.35
C THR A 51 8.19 3.08 -17.53
N PHE A 52 6.99 2.51 -17.71
CA PHE A 52 5.75 3.26 -17.94
C PHE A 52 5.84 4.36 -19.03
N SER A 53 6.77 4.19 -19.99
CA SER A 53 6.94 5.08 -21.13
C SER A 53 5.82 4.92 -22.17
N GLU A 54 5.16 3.77 -22.13
CA GLU A 54 3.92 3.44 -22.83
C GLU A 54 3.00 2.63 -21.90
N GLN A 55 1.80 2.27 -22.37
CA GLN A 55 0.86 1.50 -21.56
C GLN A 55 1.41 0.11 -21.22
N SER A 56 1.58 -0.15 -19.92
CA SER A 56 2.07 -1.43 -19.42
C SER A 56 1.18 -2.61 -19.83
N SER A 57 1.80 -3.70 -20.31
CA SER A 57 1.14 -5.00 -20.51
C SER A 57 0.94 -5.79 -19.21
N PHE A 58 1.64 -5.38 -18.14
CA PHE A 58 1.58 -6.00 -16.82
C PHE A 58 0.40 -5.51 -15.97
N PHE A 59 -0.22 -4.40 -16.33
CA PHE A 59 -1.32 -3.78 -15.58
C PHE A 59 -2.60 -3.63 -16.40
N SER A 60 -3.73 -3.50 -15.71
CA SER A 60 -5.02 -3.11 -16.28
C SER A 60 -5.70 -2.07 -15.37
N ASN A 61 -6.48 -1.16 -15.95
CA ASN A 61 -7.30 -0.24 -15.17
C ASN A 61 -8.35 -1.04 -14.37
N TYR A 62 -8.40 -0.86 -13.05
CA TYR A 62 -9.47 -1.43 -12.20
C TYR A 62 -10.57 -0.41 -11.86
N THR A 63 -10.33 0.86 -12.15
CA THR A 63 -11.31 1.95 -12.05
C THR A 63 -11.70 2.49 -13.43
N SER A 64 -12.79 3.24 -13.48
CA SER A 64 -13.42 3.72 -14.73
C SER A 64 -13.49 5.24 -14.87
N THR A 65 -12.82 5.98 -13.97
CA THR A 65 -12.78 7.45 -13.96
C THR A 65 -11.35 7.96 -13.74
N GLY A 66 -11.13 9.26 -13.92
CA GLY A 66 -9.78 9.82 -14.04
C GLY A 66 -9.11 9.53 -15.39
N GLU A 67 -7.87 9.98 -15.51
CA GLU A 67 -7.05 9.87 -16.71
C GLU A 67 -5.69 9.24 -16.36
N ILE A 68 -5.22 8.33 -17.21
CA ILE A 68 -3.89 7.71 -17.11
C ILE A 68 -3.18 7.90 -18.45
N THR A 69 -2.02 8.54 -18.41
CA THR A 69 -1.17 8.82 -19.59
C THR A 69 0.26 8.34 -19.34
N TYR A 70 1.04 8.19 -20.40
CA TYR A 70 2.38 7.59 -20.38
C TYR A 70 3.35 8.42 -21.23
N SER A 71 4.62 8.53 -20.82
CA SER A 71 5.65 9.29 -21.53
C SER A 71 7.07 8.81 -21.18
N GLU A 72 8.03 9.00 -22.10
CA GLU A 72 9.43 8.65 -21.85
C GLU A 72 10.11 9.49 -20.75
N GLU A 73 9.61 10.69 -20.45
CA GLU A 73 10.22 11.63 -19.50
C GLU A 73 9.72 11.43 -18.06
N ASP A 74 8.39 11.42 -17.87
CA ASP A 74 7.74 11.34 -16.56
C ASP A 74 7.23 9.92 -16.21
N GLY A 75 7.29 8.97 -17.14
CA GLY A 75 6.64 7.67 -17.03
C GLY A 75 5.11 7.77 -17.08
N MET A 76 4.42 7.04 -16.21
CA MET A 76 2.96 7.11 -16.06
C MET A 76 2.57 8.33 -15.24
N LYS A 77 1.58 9.08 -15.73
CA LYS A 77 0.87 10.12 -14.99
C LYS A 77 -0.59 9.72 -14.78
N MET A 78 -1.03 9.65 -13.52
CA MET A 78 -2.45 9.55 -13.17
C MET A 78 -2.99 10.93 -12.80
N THR A 79 -4.17 11.31 -13.32
CA THR A 79 -4.77 12.65 -13.14
C THR A 79 -6.24 12.56 -12.74
N MET A 80 -6.60 13.32 -11.71
CA MET A 80 -7.98 13.66 -11.35
C MET A 80 -8.31 15.04 -11.94
N ASN A 81 -9.25 15.08 -12.88
CA ASN A 81 -9.71 16.31 -13.56
C ASN A 81 -11.03 16.84 -12.98
N LYS A 82 -11.75 16.04 -12.20
CA LYS A 82 -13.01 16.38 -11.53
C LYS A 82 -13.17 15.59 -10.23
N ARG A 83 -14.08 16.03 -9.36
CA ARG A 83 -14.55 15.25 -8.20
C ARG A 83 -15.08 13.88 -8.66
N PHE A 84 -14.81 12.84 -7.87
CA PHE A 84 -15.06 11.42 -8.17
C PHE A 84 -14.23 10.80 -9.32
N ASP A 85 -13.22 11.48 -9.85
CA ASP A 85 -12.15 10.78 -10.55
C ASP A 85 -11.33 9.95 -9.54
N ASN A 86 -11.02 8.70 -9.88
CA ASN A 86 -10.17 7.82 -9.07
C ASN A 86 -9.32 6.89 -9.94
N PRO A 87 -8.40 7.41 -10.78
CA PRO A 87 -7.63 6.58 -11.69
C PRO A 87 -6.78 5.55 -10.92
N GLY A 88 -6.77 4.30 -11.39
CA GLY A 88 -6.03 3.23 -10.74
C GLY A 88 -5.77 2.00 -11.62
N LEU A 89 -4.60 1.40 -11.40
CA LEU A 89 -4.11 0.18 -12.07
C LEU A 89 -3.99 -0.99 -11.08
N LYS A 90 -4.31 -2.20 -11.56
CA LYS A 90 -4.08 -3.49 -10.88
C LYS A 90 -3.19 -4.36 -11.77
N SER A 91 -2.26 -5.12 -11.19
CA SER A 91 -1.44 -6.09 -11.93
C SER A 91 -2.26 -7.24 -12.51
N ASN A 92 -1.90 -7.67 -13.71
CA ASN A 92 -2.45 -8.82 -14.43
C ASN A 92 -1.90 -10.17 -13.93
N PHE A 93 -1.34 -10.17 -12.72
CA PHE A 93 -0.68 -11.27 -12.00
C PHE A 93 -0.72 -10.99 -10.50
N TYR A 94 -0.38 -12.00 -9.71
CA TYR A 94 -0.09 -11.94 -8.28
C TYR A 94 1.36 -12.41 -8.08
N ILE A 95 2.01 -11.94 -7.01
CA ILE A 95 3.29 -12.47 -6.52
C ILE A 95 3.07 -13.19 -5.20
N MET A 96 3.96 -14.11 -4.83
CA MET A 96 3.90 -14.79 -3.54
C MET A 96 5.27 -14.72 -2.87
N TYR A 97 5.40 -13.80 -1.91
CA TYR A 97 6.67 -13.19 -1.50
C TYR A 97 7.40 -12.53 -2.67
N GLY A 98 8.25 -11.55 -2.38
CA GLY A 98 8.94 -10.81 -3.43
C GLY A 98 9.46 -9.47 -3.00
N ARG A 99 10.11 -8.78 -3.95
CA ARG A 99 10.59 -7.42 -3.78
C ARG A 99 10.09 -6.51 -4.88
N LEU A 100 9.75 -5.29 -4.50
CA LEU A 100 9.26 -4.23 -5.35
C LEU A 100 10.02 -2.94 -5.03
N GLU A 101 10.41 -2.19 -6.05
CA GLU A 101 10.85 -0.80 -5.92
C GLU A 101 10.10 0.05 -6.94
N ILE A 102 9.49 1.15 -6.49
CA ILE A 102 8.71 2.08 -7.32
C ILE A 102 9.33 3.48 -7.26
N GLU A 103 9.67 4.06 -8.41
CA GLU A 103 10.13 5.45 -8.53
C GLU A 103 8.89 6.35 -8.65
N PHE A 104 8.53 7.01 -7.56
CA PHE A 104 7.22 7.61 -7.35
C PHE A 104 7.31 9.09 -6.94
N LYS A 105 6.33 9.88 -7.38
CA LYS A 105 6.11 11.28 -6.95
C LYS A 105 4.62 11.49 -6.73
N CYS A 106 4.21 11.75 -5.49
CA CYS A 106 2.80 11.84 -5.12
C CYS A 106 2.09 13.08 -5.67
N ALA A 107 0.76 13.07 -5.62
CA ALA A 107 -0.04 14.24 -5.92
C ALA A 107 -0.09 15.21 -4.73
N ASN A 108 0.26 16.47 -4.98
CA ASN A 108 -0.06 17.57 -4.07
C ASN A 108 -1.58 17.79 -3.99
N GLY A 109 -2.07 18.30 -2.85
CA GLY A 109 -3.47 18.70 -2.63
C GLY A 109 -4.04 18.21 -1.29
N GLN A 110 -4.73 19.08 -0.56
CA GLN A 110 -5.36 18.70 0.71
C GLN A 110 -6.37 17.56 0.51
N GLY A 111 -6.30 16.52 1.34
CA GLY A 111 -7.22 15.38 1.26
C GLY A 111 -7.02 14.47 0.04
N ILE A 112 -6.04 14.76 -0.82
CA ILE A 112 -5.66 13.88 -1.93
C ILE A 112 -4.73 12.79 -1.41
N VAL A 113 -4.99 11.55 -1.85
CA VAL A 113 -4.24 10.37 -1.45
C VAL A 113 -3.67 9.73 -2.70
N SER A 114 -2.36 9.53 -2.70
CA SER A 114 -1.66 8.69 -3.66
C SER A 114 -1.36 7.35 -3.00
N SER A 115 -1.55 6.24 -3.70
CA SER A 115 -1.57 4.90 -3.12
C SER A 115 -0.73 3.92 -3.94
N PHE A 116 0.11 3.14 -3.26
CA PHE A 116 0.82 1.98 -3.82
C PHE A 116 0.76 0.82 -2.83
N TYR A 117 0.03 -0.23 -3.17
CA TYR A 117 -0.24 -1.32 -2.24
C TYR A 117 -0.29 -2.69 -2.92
N LEU A 118 -0.05 -3.72 -2.13
CA LEU A 118 -0.24 -5.12 -2.47
C LEU A 118 -1.47 -5.62 -1.69
N GLN A 119 -2.39 -6.33 -2.34
CA GLN A 119 -3.54 -6.92 -1.66
C GLN A 119 -3.87 -8.30 -2.24
N SER A 120 -4.17 -9.25 -1.36
CA SER A 120 -4.58 -10.61 -1.70
C SER A 120 -6.09 -10.73 -1.88
N ASP A 121 -6.55 -11.88 -2.38
CA ASP A 121 -7.98 -12.23 -2.37
C ASP A 121 -8.51 -12.52 -0.95
N ASP A 122 -7.61 -12.83 0.01
CA ASP A 122 -7.96 -13.06 1.43
C ASP A 122 -7.88 -11.81 2.33
N LEU A 123 -7.50 -10.66 1.75
CA LEU A 123 -7.34 -9.35 2.39
C LEU A 123 -6.13 -9.25 3.36
N ASP A 124 -5.10 -10.06 3.16
CA ASP A 124 -3.73 -9.66 3.52
C ASP A 124 -3.31 -8.48 2.61
N GLU A 125 -2.65 -7.47 3.19
CA GLU A 125 -2.34 -6.19 2.54
C GLU A 125 -1.01 -5.60 3.04
N ILE A 126 -0.24 -4.97 2.15
CA ILE A 126 0.97 -4.19 2.46
C ILE A 126 0.89 -2.91 1.63
N ASP A 127 0.95 -1.74 2.27
CA ASP A 127 0.73 -0.45 1.59
C ASP A 127 1.84 0.58 1.83
N ILE A 128 1.83 1.59 0.94
CA ILE A 128 2.53 2.86 1.02
C ILE A 128 1.57 3.94 0.52
N GLU A 129 1.21 4.87 1.40
CA GLU A 129 0.24 5.94 1.15
C GLU A 129 0.89 7.32 1.35
N TRP A 130 0.59 8.26 0.45
CA TRP A 130 1.01 9.65 0.54
C TRP A 130 -0.19 10.58 0.64
N LEU A 131 -0.14 11.51 1.58
CA LEU A 131 -1.17 12.52 1.79
C LEU A 131 -0.72 13.82 1.13
N GLY A 132 -1.42 14.29 0.11
CA GLY A 132 -1.02 15.45 -0.71
C GLY A 132 -0.99 16.80 0.03
N GLY A 133 -1.50 16.86 1.26
CA GLY A 133 -1.35 18.00 2.17
C GLY A 133 -0.08 17.96 3.03
N ASP A 134 0.69 16.87 2.99
CA ASP A 134 1.89 16.64 3.81
C ASP A 134 3.13 16.42 2.93
N SER A 135 4.00 17.42 2.89
CA SER A 135 5.25 17.38 2.10
C SER A 135 6.45 16.81 2.88
N THR A 136 6.23 16.15 4.04
CA THR A 136 7.30 15.78 4.96
C THR A 136 7.40 14.29 5.29
N GLN A 137 6.41 13.48 4.89
CA GLN A 137 6.35 12.07 5.24
C GLN A 137 5.45 11.27 4.29
N PHE A 138 5.57 9.94 4.37
CA PHE A 138 4.61 8.98 3.81
C PHE A 138 4.17 8.02 4.91
N GLN A 139 3.03 7.36 4.75
CA GLN A 139 2.59 6.29 5.64
C GLN A 139 2.93 4.93 5.03
N SER A 140 3.37 3.99 5.86
CA SER A 140 3.26 2.56 5.56
C SER A 140 2.28 1.93 6.53
N ASN A 141 1.45 1.03 6.05
CA ASN A 141 0.53 0.25 6.84
C ASN A 141 0.47 -1.19 6.27
N TYR A 142 -0.25 -2.07 6.97
CA TYR A 142 -0.45 -3.44 6.55
C TYR A 142 -1.74 -3.97 7.19
N PHE A 143 -2.33 -5.00 6.58
CA PHE A 143 -3.42 -5.74 7.19
C PHE A 143 -3.19 -7.23 7.01
N SER A 144 -3.71 -8.04 7.95
CA SER A 144 -3.80 -9.48 7.72
C SER A 144 -5.26 -9.92 7.76
N LYS A 145 -5.68 -10.66 6.73
CA LYS A 145 -6.99 -11.28 6.57
C LYS A 145 -8.16 -10.30 6.75
N GLY A 146 -7.98 -9.06 6.31
CA GLY A 146 -8.97 -7.98 6.38
C GLY A 146 -9.30 -7.52 7.81
N ASN A 147 -8.43 -7.81 8.79
CA ASN A 147 -8.71 -7.55 10.20
C ASN A 147 -8.59 -6.05 10.55
N VAL A 148 -9.71 -5.34 10.51
CA VAL A 148 -9.83 -3.90 10.83
C VAL A 148 -10.22 -3.61 12.28
N THR A 149 -10.00 -4.57 13.20
CA THR A 149 -10.38 -4.41 14.62
C THR A 149 -9.61 -3.26 15.30
N THR A 150 -8.44 -2.93 14.79
CA THR A 150 -7.58 -1.82 15.23
C THR A 150 -6.99 -1.07 14.02
N TYR A 151 -6.66 0.21 14.24
CA TYR A 151 -6.08 1.12 13.25
C TYR A 151 -4.68 1.61 13.67
N ASP A 152 -3.97 0.78 14.43
CA ASP A 152 -2.65 1.03 15.04
C ASP A 152 -1.46 0.56 14.18
N ARG A 153 -1.74 -0.12 13.06
CA ARG A 153 -0.73 -0.68 12.14
C ARG A 153 -0.06 0.35 11.23
N GLY A 154 -0.61 1.56 11.11
CA GLY A 154 -0.05 2.62 10.28
C GLY A 154 1.09 3.36 10.97
N GLU A 155 2.21 3.53 10.27
CA GLU A 155 3.41 4.24 10.75
C GLU A 155 3.87 5.25 9.69
N PHE A 156 4.17 6.49 10.13
CA PHE A 156 4.63 7.56 9.25
C PHE A 156 6.16 7.67 9.22
N HIS A 157 6.72 7.86 8.04
CA HIS A 157 8.16 7.89 7.76
C HIS A 157 8.56 9.19 7.07
N THR A 158 9.56 9.88 7.61
CA THR A 158 10.01 11.17 7.06
C THR A 158 10.67 11.03 5.69
N VAL A 159 10.22 11.83 4.72
CA VAL A 159 10.82 11.99 3.38
C VAL A 159 10.65 13.45 2.93
N SER A 160 11.63 14.03 2.26
CA SER A 160 11.61 15.45 1.90
C SER A 160 10.90 15.70 0.56
N ASN A 161 9.76 16.39 0.58
CA ASN A 161 9.00 16.82 -0.61
C ASN A 161 8.53 15.67 -1.54
N PRO A 162 7.88 14.61 -1.02
CA PRO A 162 7.55 13.41 -1.79
C PRO A 162 6.61 13.65 -3.00
N CYS A 163 5.92 14.80 -3.05
CA CYS A 163 5.02 15.17 -4.15
C CYS A 163 5.67 16.14 -5.16
N ASP A 164 6.86 16.67 -4.86
CA ASP A 164 7.62 17.56 -5.76
C ASP A 164 8.84 16.85 -6.39
N THR A 165 9.42 15.88 -5.67
CA THR A 165 10.56 15.07 -6.14
C THR A 165 10.21 13.59 -6.26
N PHE A 166 10.81 12.91 -7.23
CA PHE A 166 10.77 11.45 -7.30
C PHE A 166 11.66 10.84 -6.21
N HIS A 167 11.14 9.81 -5.55
CA HIS A 167 11.86 8.96 -4.60
C HIS A 167 11.64 7.49 -4.96
N THR A 168 12.58 6.61 -4.58
CA THR A 168 12.43 5.17 -4.78
C THR A 168 11.93 4.52 -3.51
N TYR A 169 10.70 4.02 -3.50
CA TYR A 169 10.09 3.34 -2.36
C TYR A 169 10.16 1.84 -2.56
N GLY A 170 10.63 1.11 -1.55
CA GLY A 170 10.84 -0.33 -1.61
C GLY A 170 9.97 -1.10 -0.62
N ILE A 171 9.45 -2.25 -1.08
CA ILE A 171 8.85 -3.29 -0.24
C ILE A 171 9.64 -4.58 -0.51
N ASP A 172 10.27 -5.13 0.52
CA ASP A 172 10.89 -6.46 0.51
C ASP A 172 10.05 -7.36 1.44
N TRP A 173 9.24 -8.23 0.85
CA TRP A 173 8.25 -9.07 1.52
C TRP A 173 8.70 -10.53 1.50
N ASP A 174 9.19 -10.99 2.64
CA ASP A 174 9.79 -12.31 2.88
C ASP A 174 8.85 -13.19 3.74
N MET A 175 9.15 -14.47 3.91
CA MET A 175 8.46 -15.35 4.86
C MET A 175 8.63 -14.87 6.31
N ASP A 176 9.81 -14.34 6.65
CA ASP A 176 10.16 -13.96 8.02
C ASP A 176 9.81 -12.51 8.37
N LYS A 177 9.75 -11.61 7.38
CA LYS A 177 9.57 -10.16 7.59
C LYS A 177 9.18 -9.39 6.33
N THR A 178 8.48 -8.28 6.53
CA THR A 178 8.33 -7.21 5.52
C THR A 178 9.23 -6.05 5.89
N VAL A 179 9.99 -5.53 4.94
CA VAL A 179 10.83 -4.34 5.10
C VAL A 179 10.34 -3.26 4.13
N TRP A 180 10.07 -2.06 4.66
CA TRP A 180 9.82 -0.87 3.86
C TRP A 180 11.08 -0.01 3.81
N SER A 181 11.35 0.59 2.67
CA SER A 181 12.48 1.49 2.45
C SER A 181 12.11 2.70 1.59
N VAL A 182 12.89 3.77 1.72
CA VAL A 182 12.88 4.93 0.82
C VAL A 182 14.32 5.28 0.46
N ASP A 183 14.59 5.53 -0.83
CA ASP A 183 15.90 5.83 -1.40
C ASP A 183 17.01 4.84 -0.95
N GLY A 184 16.64 3.55 -0.88
CA GLY A 184 17.52 2.45 -0.46
C GLY A 184 17.69 2.29 1.06
N GLN A 185 17.12 3.20 1.87
CA GLN A 185 17.22 3.19 3.33
C GLN A 185 15.99 2.54 3.96
N THR A 186 16.19 1.48 4.76
CA THR A 186 15.12 0.87 5.56
C THR A 186 14.54 1.87 6.56
N VAL A 187 13.21 2.01 6.55
CA VAL A 187 12.45 2.83 7.52
C VAL A 187 11.61 1.98 8.48
N ARG A 188 11.12 0.81 8.03
CA ARG A 188 10.28 -0.08 8.83
C ARG A 188 10.64 -1.55 8.65
N THR A 189 10.41 -2.36 9.68
CA THR A 189 10.44 -3.83 9.58
C THR A 189 9.31 -4.44 10.41
N LEU A 190 8.44 -5.20 9.76
CA LEU A 190 7.41 -6.04 10.37
C LEU A 190 7.93 -7.48 10.40
N LEU A 191 7.87 -8.15 11.55
CA LEU A 191 8.22 -9.57 11.67
C LEU A 191 6.97 -10.45 11.50
N ASN A 192 7.13 -11.65 10.96
CA ASN A 192 6.03 -12.64 10.84
C ASN A 192 5.46 -13.10 12.18
N THR A 193 6.19 -12.86 13.29
CA THR A 193 5.74 -13.09 14.66
C THR A 193 4.89 -11.95 15.25
N SER A 194 4.41 -11.01 14.44
CA SER A 194 3.55 -9.91 14.91
C SER A 194 2.23 -10.44 15.49
N ASN A 195 1.82 -9.87 16.63
CA ASN A 195 0.55 -10.17 17.30
C ASN A 195 -0.68 -9.66 16.51
N GLU A 196 -0.48 -8.73 15.58
CA GLU A 196 -1.53 -8.13 14.73
C GLU A 196 -1.77 -8.93 13.43
N GLY A 197 -1.02 -10.01 13.21
CA GLY A 197 -1.01 -10.83 12.00
C GLY A 197 0.15 -10.50 11.07
N TYR A 198 0.27 -11.26 9.97
CA TYR A 198 1.31 -11.07 8.98
C TYR A 198 0.80 -11.41 7.55
N PRO A 199 0.98 -10.51 6.57
CA PRO A 199 0.65 -10.76 5.16
C PRO A 199 1.46 -11.95 4.61
N GLN A 200 0.76 -12.99 4.15
CA GLN A 200 1.38 -14.28 3.84
C GLN A 200 0.64 -15.07 2.74
N SER A 201 -0.22 -14.40 1.98
CA SER A 201 -0.96 -14.98 0.86
C SER A 201 -0.68 -14.21 -0.44
N PRO A 202 -0.87 -14.79 -1.63
CA PRO A 202 -0.50 -14.16 -2.89
C PRO A 202 -1.21 -12.82 -3.08
N MET A 203 -0.45 -11.78 -3.44
CA MET A 203 -0.97 -10.42 -3.60
C MET A 203 -0.82 -9.90 -5.03
N ALA A 204 -1.84 -9.20 -5.51
CA ALA A 204 -1.74 -8.35 -6.69
C ALA A 204 -1.29 -6.95 -6.28
N ILE A 205 -0.61 -6.25 -7.19
CA ILE A 205 -0.11 -4.90 -7.02
C ILE A 205 -1.16 -3.91 -7.51
N TYR A 206 -1.36 -2.84 -6.77
CA TYR A 206 -2.28 -1.76 -7.07
C TYR A 206 -1.58 -0.40 -6.97
N ILE A 207 -1.96 0.51 -7.85
CA ILE A 207 -1.51 1.91 -7.87
C ILE A 207 -2.76 2.76 -8.07
N GLY A 208 -2.97 3.80 -7.27
CA GLY A 208 -4.19 4.62 -7.35
C GLY A 208 -4.02 6.06 -6.87
N LEU A 209 -4.87 6.95 -7.37
CA LEU A 209 -4.99 8.35 -6.94
C LEU A 209 -6.46 8.64 -6.63
N TRP A 210 -6.76 9.20 -5.46
CA TRP A 210 -8.13 9.43 -5.00
C TRP A 210 -8.23 10.57 -3.99
N ALA A 211 -9.47 11.03 -3.71
CA ALA A 211 -9.74 12.02 -2.67
C ALA A 211 -10.22 11.34 -1.39
N GLY A 212 -9.32 11.10 -0.44
CA GLY A 212 -9.65 10.68 0.93
C GLY A 212 -10.42 11.76 1.69
N GLY A 213 -10.15 13.04 1.38
CA GLY A 213 -10.87 14.21 1.86
C GLY A 213 -12.18 14.53 1.15
N ASP A 214 -12.76 13.66 0.31
CA ASP A 214 -14.08 13.94 -0.28
C ASP A 214 -15.13 14.12 0.83
N PRO A 215 -15.93 15.20 0.84
CA PRO A 215 -16.95 15.46 1.89
C PRO A 215 -18.07 14.41 2.03
N THR A 216 -18.07 13.34 1.22
CA THR A 216 -18.96 12.17 1.35
C THR A 216 -18.31 10.95 2.00
N ASN A 217 -17.00 10.98 2.25
CA ASN A 217 -16.28 9.94 2.97
C ASN A 217 -16.57 9.98 4.49
N PRO A 218 -16.26 8.90 5.23
CA PRO A 218 -16.29 8.91 6.69
C PRO A 218 -15.39 10.00 7.28
N SER A 219 -15.81 10.64 8.37
CA SER A 219 -15.05 11.74 8.97
C SER A 219 -13.63 11.35 9.40
N GLY A 220 -13.43 10.09 9.82
CA GLY A 220 -12.10 9.57 10.14
C GLY A 220 -11.18 9.46 8.92
N THR A 221 -11.72 9.10 7.75
CA THR A 221 -10.97 9.09 6.48
C THR A 221 -10.60 10.50 6.04
N ILE A 222 -11.51 11.47 6.19
CA ILE A 222 -11.25 12.88 5.89
C ILE A 222 -10.19 13.45 6.83
N GLU A 223 -10.27 13.16 8.13
CA GLU A 223 -9.29 13.58 9.15
C GLU A 223 -7.91 12.94 8.89
N TRP A 224 -7.86 11.63 8.60
CA TRP A 224 -6.64 10.92 8.22
C TRP A 224 -6.00 11.50 6.96
N ALA A 225 -6.78 11.83 5.93
CA ALA A 225 -6.29 12.50 4.71
C ALA A 225 -5.89 13.98 4.93
N GLY A 226 -5.93 14.46 6.17
CA GLY A 226 -5.52 15.79 6.62
C GLY A 226 -6.59 16.88 6.50
N GLY A 227 -7.79 16.58 6.00
CA GLY A 227 -8.89 17.53 5.83
C GLY A 227 -9.70 17.34 4.55
N GLU A 228 -10.75 18.14 4.39
CA GLU A 228 -11.60 18.14 3.18
C GLU A 228 -10.81 18.57 1.92
N THR A 229 -11.09 17.92 0.80
CA THR A 229 -10.45 18.23 -0.49
C THR A 229 -11.03 19.48 -1.14
N ASP A 230 -10.16 20.45 -1.43
CA ASP A 230 -10.53 21.63 -2.22
C ASP A 230 -10.48 21.33 -3.73
N TYR A 231 -11.61 20.96 -4.31
CA TYR A 231 -11.72 20.72 -5.75
C TYR A 231 -11.52 21.98 -6.64
N THR A 232 -11.27 23.18 -6.07
CA THR A 232 -10.87 24.34 -6.87
C THR A 232 -9.39 24.29 -7.30
N ASP A 233 -8.57 23.45 -6.64
CA ASP A 233 -7.16 23.22 -6.99
C ASP A 233 -6.96 22.14 -8.08
N LEU A 234 -8.04 21.60 -8.66
CA LEU A 234 -7.97 20.64 -9.77
C LEU A 234 -7.23 21.23 -11.01
N PRO A 235 -6.45 20.42 -11.75
CA PRO A 235 -6.32 18.97 -11.62
C PRO A 235 -5.22 18.51 -10.65
N PHE A 236 -5.49 17.43 -9.92
CA PHE A 236 -4.49 16.74 -9.10
C PHE A 236 -3.86 15.61 -9.90
N TYR A 237 -2.56 15.36 -9.73
CA TYR A 237 -1.86 14.31 -10.47
C TYR A 237 -0.62 13.78 -9.74
N MET A 238 -0.37 12.48 -9.89
CA MET A 238 0.82 11.79 -9.39
C MET A 238 1.56 11.11 -10.55
N PHE A 239 2.81 10.71 -10.31
CA PHE A 239 3.65 10.05 -11.31
C PHE A 239 4.32 8.78 -10.81
N VAL A 240 4.43 7.81 -11.71
CA VAL A 240 5.24 6.59 -11.54
C VAL A 240 6.20 6.50 -12.71
N LYS A 241 7.48 6.73 -12.45
CA LYS A 241 8.51 6.80 -13.50
C LYS A 241 9.11 5.44 -13.82
N SER A 242 9.18 4.55 -12.84
CA SER A 242 9.53 3.15 -13.07
C SER A 242 9.06 2.27 -11.91
N MET A 243 8.96 0.97 -12.15
CA MET A 243 8.78 -0.02 -11.08
C MET A 243 9.51 -1.31 -11.42
N THR A 244 10.34 -1.79 -10.51
CA THR A 244 10.97 -3.11 -10.58
C THR A 244 10.22 -4.08 -9.67
N VAL A 245 9.89 -5.27 -10.16
CA VAL A 245 9.18 -6.32 -9.41
C VAL A 245 9.93 -7.64 -9.54
N SER A 246 10.02 -8.41 -8.46
CA SER A 246 10.48 -9.80 -8.48
C SER A 246 9.63 -10.68 -7.59
N ASP A 247 9.03 -11.70 -8.18
CA ASP A 247 8.36 -12.79 -7.49
C ASP A 247 9.40 -13.75 -6.91
N TYR A 248 9.35 -14.06 -5.61
CA TYR A 248 10.25 -15.05 -5.01
C TYR A 248 9.79 -16.49 -5.26
N SER A 249 8.54 -16.67 -5.72
CA SER A 249 7.95 -17.98 -6.01
C SER A 249 8.04 -18.35 -7.50
N THR A 250 7.94 -19.65 -7.79
CA THR A 250 7.81 -20.19 -9.16
C THR A 250 6.40 -20.72 -9.39
N GLY A 251 6.09 -21.08 -10.64
CA GLY A 251 4.84 -21.72 -11.03
C GLY A 251 3.99 -20.86 -11.98
N SER A 252 2.88 -21.43 -12.47
CA SER A 252 1.97 -20.75 -13.40
C SER A 252 0.81 -20.02 -12.69
N THR A 253 0.40 -20.53 -11.54
CA THR A 253 -0.69 -19.97 -10.72
C THR A 253 -0.47 -20.26 -9.23
N TYR A 254 -1.08 -19.44 -8.38
CA TYR A 254 -1.26 -19.70 -6.96
C TYR A 254 -2.71 -20.06 -6.65
N SER A 255 -2.93 -20.97 -5.71
CA SER A 255 -4.27 -21.35 -5.25
C SER A 255 -4.27 -21.72 -3.78
N TYR A 256 -5.40 -21.50 -3.10
CA TYR A 256 -5.58 -21.82 -1.70
C TYR A 256 -6.11 -23.26 -1.60
N SER A 257 -5.34 -24.15 -0.96
CA SER A 257 -5.75 -25.56 -0.76
C SER A 257 -6.74 -25.75 0.38
N ASP A 258 -6.85 -24.76 1.27
CA ASP A 258 -7.82 -24.70 2.36
C ASP A 258 -8.27 -23.25 2.64
N GLN A 259 -9.03 -23.05 3.72
CA GLN A 259 -9.60 -21.76 4.13
C GLN A 259 -8.81 -21.08 5.27
N THR A 260 -7.56 -21.50 5.55
CA THR A 260 -6.78 -20.96 6.68
C THR A 260 -6.19 -19.58 6.40
N GLY A 261 -5.85 -19.29 5.14
CA GLY A 261 -5.06 -18.11 4.76
C GLY A 261 -3.61 -18.18 5.28
N ASN A 262 -3.13 -19.36 5.66
CA ASN A 262 -1.72 -19.55 6.00
C ASN A 262 -0.91 -19.80 4.72
N TRP A 263 0.34 -19.34 4.69
CA TRP A 263 1.18 -19.50 3.49
C TRP A 263 1.41 -20.98 3.12
N GLU A 264 1.41 -21.90 4.10
CA GLU A 264 1.55 -23.34 3.86
C GLU A 264 0.40 -23.94 3.05
N SER A 265 -0.77 -23.29 2.98
CA SER A 265 -1.90 -23.76 2.16
C SER A 265 -1.85 -23.25 0.72
N ILE A 266 -0.89 -22.38 0.38
CA ILE A 266 -0.71 -21.83 -0.96
C ILE A 266 0.00 -22.85 -1.87
N VAL A 267 -0.73 -23.33 -2.87
CA VAL A 267 -0.23 -24.25 -3.90
C VAL A 267 0.19 -23.45 -5.13
N ALA A 268 1.48 -23.48 -5.43
CA ALA A 268 2.06 -22.99 -6.68
C ALA A 268 2.02 -24.10 -7.76
N SER A 269 1.19 -23.92 -8.79
CA SER A 269 1.06 -24.91 -9.88
C SER A 269 2.34 -24.97 -10.72
N ASP A 270 2.87 -26.17 -10.97
CA ASP A 270 4.12 -26.40 -11.71
C ASP A 270 5.36 -25.69 -11.14
N GLY A 271 5.34 -25.37 -9.84
CA GLY A 271 6.42 -24.66 -9.15
C GLY A 271 6.42 -24.88 -7.64
N ALA A 272 6.97 -23.91 -6.92
CA ALA A 272 6.99 -23.88 -5.46
C ALA A 272 6.90 -22.43 -4.96
N VAL A 273 6.20 -22.24 -3.84
CA VAL A 273 6.32 -21.02 -3.04
C VAL A 273 7.79 -20.85 -2.65
N TYR A 274 8.32 -19.64 -2.79
CA TYR A 274 9.73 -19.30 -2.54
C TYR A 274 10.76 -20.01 -3.46
N GLY A 275 10.29 -20.70 -4.50
CA GLY A 275 11.09 -21.60 -5.34
C GLY A 275 12.16 -20.95 -6.22
N ARG A 276 12.29 -19.61 -6.24
CA ARG A 276 13.31 -18.88 -7.03
C ARG A 276 13.98 -17.73 -6.26
N TYR A 277 13.95 -17.71 -4.93
CA TYR A 277 14.46 -16.59 -4.13
C TYR A 277 15.87 -16.12 -4.53
N GLU A 278 16.86 -17.02 -4.59
CA GLU A 278 18.25 -16.66 -4.92
C GLU A 278 18.36 -16.01 -6.33
N GLU A 279 17.72 -16.62 -7.33
CA GLU A 279 17.67 -16.10 -8.71
C GLU A 279 16.92 -14.76 -8.80
N ALA A 280 15.84 -14.60 -8.03
CA ALA A 280 15.03 -13.41 -7.99
C ALA A 280 15.79 -12.22 -7.38
N VAL A 281 16.58 -12.45 -6.33
CA VAL A 281 17.45 -11.44 -5.72
C VAL A 281 18.56 -11.01 -6.69
N GLU A 282 19.22 -11.95 -7.39
CA GLU A 282 20.24 -11.61 -8.40
C GLU A 282 19.62 -10.81 -9.58
N ALA A 283 18.46 -11.26 -10.07
CA ALA A 283 17.75 -10.59 -11.15
C ALA A 283 17.28 -9.18 -10.76
N PHE A 284 16.71 -9.01 -9.56
CA PHE A 284 16.28 -7.70 -9.05
C PHE A 284 17.45 -6.72 -8.97
N ASN A 285 18.57 -7.12 -8.36
CA ASN A 285 19.77 -6.29 -8.26
C ASN A 285 20.33 -5.90 -9.63
N THR A 286 20.27 -6.82 -10.62
CA THR A 286 20.68 -6.56 -12.00
C THR A 286 19.77 -5.54 -12.69
N LEU A 287 18.45 -5.65 -12.50
CA LEU A 287 17.45 -4.72 -13.07
C LEU A 287 17.64 -3.30 -12.51
N VAL A 288 17.71 -3.14 -11.19
CA VAL A 288 17.91 -1.82 -10.54
C VAL A 288 19.25 -1.20 -10.95
N SER A 289 20.32 -2.00 -11.06
CA SER A 289 21.63 -1.52 -11.54
C SER A 289 21.58 -1.01 -12.99
N ASN A 290 20.86 -1.69 -13.88
CA ASN A 290 20.74 -1.27 -15.27
C ASN A 290 19.84 -0.03 -15.44
N SER A 291 18.77 0.09 -14.64
CA SER A 291 17.89 1.27 -14.62
C SER A 291 18.63 2.53 -14.16
N THR A 292 19.46 2.43 -13.10
CA THR A 292 20.26 3.56 -12.60
C THR A 292 21.38 3.97 -13.56
N VAL A 293 22.01 3.03 -14.28
CA VAL A 293 22.96 3.38 -15.36
C VAL A 293 22.25 4.12 -16.50
N SER A 294 21.06 3.68 -16.89
CA SER A 294 20.30 4.30 -17.99
C SER A 294 19.91 5.76 -17.67
N SER A 295 19.43 6.04 -16.45
CA SER A 295 19.11 7.40 -16.00
C SER A 295 20.34 8.30 -15.84
N SER A 296 21.52 7.74 -15.57
CA SER A 296 22.77 8.51 -15.44
C SER A 296 23.38 8.97 -16.78
N SER A 297 22.91 8.45 -17.92
CA SER A 297 23.55 8.66 -19.24
C SER A 297 23.27 10.03 -19.88
N ASN A 298 22.26 10.77 -19.43
CA ASN A 298 21.91 12.10 -19.95
C ASN A 298 22.56 13.24 -19.12
N GLY A 299 23.89 13.34 -19.16
CA GLY A 299 24.58 14.36 -18.38
C GLY A 299 26.08 14.50 -18.58
N THR A 300 26.55 14.91 -19.78
CA THR A 300 27.60 15.94 -19.99
C THR A 300 27.95 16.02 -21.48
N ALA A 301 27.32 16.98 -22.19
CA ALA A 301 27.79 17.40 -23.51
C ALA A 301 28.87 18.49 -23.35
N THR A 302 30.13 18.09 -23.14
CA THR A 302 31.25 19.05 -23.12
C THR A 302 31.49 19.59 -24.53
N THR A 303 31.20 20.86 -24.73
CA THR A 303 31.48 21.63 -25.94
C THR A 303 32.99 21.78 -26.17
N SER A 304 33.57 20.86 -26.94
CA SER A 304 34.93 21.01 -27.49
C SER A 304 34.88 21.58 -28.90
N ALA A 305 35.07 22.89 -29.00
CA ALA A 305 35.29 23.55 -30.29
C ALA A 305 36.72 23.28 -30.78
N THR A 306 36.86 22.55 -31.90
CA THR A 306 38.14 22.41 -32.61
C THR A 306 37.97 22.68 -34.10
N THR A 307 38.69 23.70 -34.56
CA THR A 307 38.83 24.11 -35.96
C THR A 307 39.45 23.02 -36.83
N SER A 308 38.96 22.90 -38.06
CA SER A 308 39.50 22.03 -39.09
C SER A 308 40.76 22.59 -39.74
N VAL A 309 41.78 21.75 -39.91
CA VAL A 309 42.82 21.84 -40.96
C VAL A 309 43.34 20.44 -41.29
N SER A 310 43.85 20.28 -42.50
CA SER A 310 43.87 18.98 -43.21
C SER A 310 45.25 18.29 -43.26
N ALA A 311 45.18 17.00 -43.64
CA ALA A 311 46.07 16.29 -44.58
C ALA A 311 47.24 15.41 -44.06
N SER A 312 47.08 14.12 -44.38
CA SER A 312 48.04 13.22 -45.06
C SER A 312 49.33 12.71 -44.38
N THR A 313 49.42 11.36 -44.31
CA THR A 313 50.61 10.49 -44.60
C THR A 313 51.90 10.65 -43.77
N SER A 314 52.69 9.62 -43.44
CA SER A 314 52.64 8.17 -43.66
C SER A 314 53.78 7.48 -42.87
N ASP A 315 53.55 6.23 -42.46
CA ASP A 315 54.54 5.12 -42.28
C ASP A 315 55.79 5.18 -41.39
N SER A 316 56.16 3.97 -40.94
CA SER A 316 57.48 3.45 -40.56
C SER A 316 58.02 3.56 -39.11
N VAL A 317 57.76 2.47 -38.37
CA VAL A 317 58.65 1.76 -37.41
C VAL A 317 60.01 1.34 -38.06
N PRO A 318 61.02 0.76 -37.36
CA PRO A 318 61.16 0.42 -35.92
C PRO A 318 62.55 0.67 -35.27
N ALA A 319 62.68 0.25 -33.99
CA ALA A 319 63.90 -0.31 -33.35
C ALA A 319 65.08 0.66 -33.02
N SER A 320 65.91 0.45 -31.99
CA SER A 320 65.99 -0.58 -30.91
C SER A 320 67.03 -0.16 -29.86
N SER A 321 66.98 -0.76 -28.64
CA SER A 321 68.14 -1.02 -27.72
C SER A 321 68.94 0.19 -27.16
N SER A 322 69.52 0.21 -25.95
CA SER A 322 69.61 -0.77 -24.83
C SER A 322 70.38 -0.19 -23.61
N VAL A 323 70.04 -0.67 -22.39
CA VAL A 323 70.97 -1.08 -21.29
C VAL A 323 71.63 -0.03 -20.34
N PHE A 324 71.21 -0.07 -19.04
CA PHE A 324 72.00 -0.14 -17.75
C PHE A 324 73.13 0.91 -17.41
N THR A 325 73.42 1.35 -16.17
CA THR A 325 72.88 1.15 -14.78
C THR A 325 73.30 2.25 -13.76
N SER A 326 72.51 2.38 -12.67
CA SER A 326 72.85 2.67 -11.24
C SER A 326 73.75 3.84 -10.78
N THR A 327 73.22 4.68 -9.87
CA THR A 327 73.56 4.84 -8.41
C THR A 327 73.04 6.21 -7.91
N SER A 328 72.64 6.49 -6.66
CA SER A 328 72.10 5.72 -5.51
C SER A 328 71.60 6.71 -4.42
N ALA A 329 70.44 6.48 -3.78
CA ALA A 329 70.02 7.02 -2.45
C ALA A 329 69.91 8.57 -2.29
N SER A 330 69.19 9.21 -1.34
CA SER A 330 68.15 8.85 -0.34
C SER A 330 67.66 10.15 0.36
N ASP A 331 66.48 10.30 0.99
CA ASP A 331 65.14 9.64 0.93
C ASP A 331 64.16 10.46 1.81
N SER A 332 62.93 10.78 1.36
CA SER A 332 61.83 11.22 2.24
C SER A 332 60.43 11.08 1.61
N VAL A 333 59.44 10.70 2.44
CA VAL A 333 58.12 10.11 2.11
C VAL A 333 56.94 11.01 2.55
N PRO A 334 55.64 10.67 2.33
CA PRO A 334 55.03 9.85 1.27
C PRO A 334 53.87 10.58 0.53
N ALA A 335 53.35 10.00 -0.55
CA ALA A 335 52.05 10.34 -1.14
C ALA A 335 51.08 9.15 -1.02
N SER A 336 49.77 9.41 -0.93
CA SER A 336 48.73 8.36 -0.89
C SER A 336 47.85 8.37 -2.14
N SER A 337 47.80 7.26 -2.86
CA SER A 337 46.73 6.95 -3.81
C SER A 337 46.65 5.44 -4.06
N SER A 338 45.45 4.85 -3.89
CA SER A 338 44.84 3.76 -4.68
C SER A 338 45.74 2.57 -5.14
N VAL A 339 45.40 1.29 -4.98
CA VAL A 339 44.16 0.54 -5.25
C VAL A 339 44.30 -0.90 -4.70
N PHE A 340 43.20 -1.60 -4.38
CA PHE A 340 43.00 -3.07 -4.56
C PHE A 340 41.47 -3.31 -4.45
N SER A 341 40.76 -3.82 -5.44
CA SER A 341 40.75 -5.20 -5.99
C SER A 341 40.27 -6.25 -4.98
N PHE A 342 39.00 -6.61 -5.10
CA PHE A 342 38.38 -7.72 -4.37
C PHE A 342 38.63 -9.05 -5.09
N THR A 343 39.02 -10.09 -4.34
CA THR A 343 39.01 -11.48 -4.81
C THR A 343 38.29 -12.35 -3.79
N ASN A 344 37.39 -13.19 -4.30
CA ASN A 344 36.53 -14.08 -3.55
C ASN A 344 37.31 -15.08 -2.68
N SER A 345 36.75 -15.54 -1.57
CA SER A 345 37.36 -16.60 -0.74
C SER A 345 36.31 -17.46 -0.05
N SER A 346 36.32 -18.75 -0.41
CA SER A 346 35.42 -19.77 0.10
C SER A 346 35.71 -20.13 1.55
N PHE A 347 34.67 -20.39 2.34
CA PHE A 347 34.83 -20.99 3.68
C PHE A 347 34.65 -22.50 3.61
N THR A 348 35.72 -23.25 3.92
CA THR A 348 35.66 -24.69 4.19
C THR A 348 35.96 -24.97 5.66
N SER A 349 35.14 -25.84 6.26
CA SER A 349 35.21 -26.22 7.65
C SER A 349 36.49 -26.99 8.00
N SER A 350 36.96 -26.89 9.24
CA SER A 350 37.86 -27.88 9.84
C SER A 350 37.60 -28.03 11.33
N SER A 351 37.47 -29.29 11.75
CA SER A 351 37.05 -29.71 13.08
C SER A 351 38.24 -29.94 14.00
N THR A 352 38.10 -29.67 15.31
CA THR A 352 38.95 -30.30 16.34
C THR A 352 38.11 -30.69 17.55
N ILE A 353 38.29 -31.93 18.01
CA ILE A 353 37.50 -32.57 19.08
C ILE A 353 38.12 -32.27 20.45
N ILE A 354 37.28 -31.92 21.44
CA ILE A 354 37.53 -32.21 22.85
C ILE A 354 36.23 -32.76 23.49
N ASN A 355 36.31 -33.97 24.05
CA ASN A 355 35.24 -34.57 24.85
C ASN A 355 35.18 -33.94 26.26
N ASN A 356 33.98 -33.66 26.80
CA ASN A 356 33.52 -34.40 27.99
C ASN A 356 32.00 -34.27 28.29
N SER A 357 31.33 -35.43 28.22
CA SER A 357 30.30 -35.97 29.13
C SER A 357 29.39 -35.07 30.00
N THR A 358 28.09 -35.15 29.70
CA THR A 358 26.96 -35.39 30.63
C THR A 358 26.74 -34.51 31.87
N ALA A 359 25.63 -33.73 31.85
CA ALA A 359 24.75 -33.57 33.01
C ALA A 359 23.31 -33.29 32.54
N SER A 360 22.41 -34.25 32.71
CA SER A 360 20.97 -34.07 32.46
C SER A 360 20.31 -33.36 33.63
N TYR A 361 19.54 -32.30 33.39
CA TYR A 361 18.61 -31.76 34.38
C TYR A 361 17.17 -31.87 33.88
N ILE A 362 16.44 -32.80 34.49
CA ILE A 362 14.99 -32.89 34.42
C ILE A 362 14.44 -31.78 35.33
N PHE A 363 13.51 -30.97 34.83
CA PHE A 363 12.65 -30.17 35.70
C PHE A 363 11.22 -30.71 35.62
N THR A 364 10.81 -31.40 36.68
CA THR A 364 9.43 -31.85 36.88
C THR A 364 8.58 -30.68 37.37
N SER A 365 7.42 -30.45 36.74
CA SER A 365 6.37 -29.59 37.28
C SER A 365 5.10 -30.39 37.51
N GLU A 366 4.96 -30.99 38.69
CA GLU A 366 3.64 -31.18 39.29
C GLU A 366 3.47 -30.17 40.41
N LEU A 367 2.36 -29.44 40.39
CA LEU A 367 1.52 -29.25 41.56
C LEU A 367 0.13 -28.83 41.09
N SER A 368 -0.83 -29.72 41.30
CA SER A 368 -2.26 -29.43 41.16
C SER A 368 -2.77 -28.69 42.39
N TYR A 369 -3.73 -27.77 42.19
CA TYR A 369 -4.72 -27.48 43.23
C TYR A 369 -6.09 -27.21 42.61
N SER A 370 -7.11 -27.63 43.34
CA SER A 370 -8.47 -27.86 42.87
C SER A 370 -9.36 -26.63 42.88
N SER A 371 -10.38 -26.66 42.03
CA SER A 371 -11.58 -25.83 42.09
C SER A 371 -12.32 -25.95 43.42
N LEU A 372 -12.98 -24.87 43.85
CA LEU A 372 -14.24 -24.93 44.60
C LEU A 372 -14.97 -23.57 44.56
N SER A 373 -16.20 -23.56 44.05
CA SER A 373 -17.25 -22.60 44.45
C SER A 373 -18.60 -23.14 43.98
N SER A 374 -19.36 -23.72 44.89
CA SER A 374 -20.70 -24.27 44.64
C SER A 374 -21.79 -23.28 45.03
N SER A 375 -22.88 -23.30 44.27
CA SER A 375 -24.10 -22.49 44.41
C SER A 375 -24.85 -22.67 45.73
N ILE A 376 -25.71 -21.69 46.05
CA ILE A 376 -27.08 -21.76 46.63
C ILE A 376 -27.59 -20.30 46.64
N ASP A 377 -28.63 -19.93 45.87
CA ASP A 377 -30.08 -20.00 46.18
C ASP A 377 -30.49 -19.30 47.50
N SER A 378 -31.61 -18.60 47.63
CA SER A 378 -32.69 -18.24 46.69
C SER A 378 -33.59 -17.16 47.35
N SER A 379 -34.36 -16.38 46.56
CA SER A 379 -35.69 -15.76 46.87
C SER A 379 -35.92 -14.99 48.21
N SER A 380 -36.63 -13.87 48.29
CA SER A 380 -37.98 -13.65 47.74
C SER A 380 -38.55 -12.23 48.06
N SER A 381 -39.49 -11.80 47.22
CA SER A 381 -40.74 -11.06 47.52
C SER A 381 -40.80 -9.63 48.10
N GLN A 382 -41.62 -8.81 47.41
CA GLN A 382 -42.64 -7.87 47.95
C GLN A 382 -42.18 -6.52 48.57
N ASP A 383 -42.94 -5.41 48.50
CA ASP A 383 -44.11 -4.99 47.69
C ASP A 383 -44.36 -3.47 47.91
N SER A 384 -44.96 -2.76 46.94
CA SER A 384 -45.78 -1.53 47.12
C SER A 384 -45.15 -0.26 47.77
N THR A 385 -45.63 0.99 47.62
CA THR A 385 -46.58 1.70 46.71
C THR A 385 -46.41 3.22 46.93
N SER A 386 -46.71 4.04 45.90
CA SER A 386 -47.14 5.47 45.96
C SER A 386 -46.18 6.49 46.65
N VAL A 387 -46.20 7.81 46.39
CA VAL A 387 -47.28 8.80 46.51
C VAL A 387 -47.01 10.04 45.62
N LEU A 388 -48.08 10.68 45.11
CA LEU A 388 -48.04 11.99 44.42
C LEU A 388 -47.87 13.16 45.42
N THR A 389 -47.20 14.26 45.01
CA THR A 389 -47.83 15.60 45.15
C THR A 389 -47.35 16.60 44.09
N THR A 390 -48.29 17.34 43.51
CA THR A 390 -48.09 18.51 42.65
C THR A 390 -47.98 19.79 43.48
N THR A 391 -47.07 20.73 43.14
CA THR A 391 -47.25 22.16 43.47
C THR A 391 -46.71 23.06 42.36
N THR A 392 -47.60 23.86 41.77
CA THR A 392 -47.29 25.00 40.89
C THR A 392 -47.04 26.27 41.69
N LEU A 393 -46.16 27.16 41.21
CA LEU A 393 -46.21 28.60 41.52
C LEU A 393 -45.50 29.42 40.41
N THR A 394 -45.89 30.68 40.25
CA THR A 394 -45.73 31.49 39.02
C THR A 394 -45.04 32.84 39.25
N THR A 395 -44.80 33.56 38.13
CA THR A 395 -44.31 34.96 38.00
C THR A 395 -42.78 35.13 38.09
N LYS A 396 -42.14 36.11 37.42
CA LYS A 396 -42.63 37.33 36.74
C LYS A 396 -41.73 37.74 35.53
N SER A 397 -42.11 38.80 34.82
CA SER A 397 -41.75 39.12 33.42
C SER A 397 -40.96 40.43 33.19
N LYS A 398 -40.35 40.57 31.99
CA LYS A 398 -40.13 41.78 31.14
C LYS A 398 -39.43 41.33 29.82
N SER A 399 -40.00 41.42 28.61
CA SER A 399 -40.18 42.59 27.70
C SER A 399 -38.87 43.29 27.30
N SER A 400 -38.57 43.69 26.07
CA SER A 400 -39.23 43.72 24.73
C SER A 400 -38.15 44.20 23.72
N SER A 401 -38.18 43.98 22.39
CA SER A 401 -39.13 44.56 21.42
C SER A 401 -38.95 43.95 20.01
N ALA A 402 -39.93 44.17 19.13
CA ALA A 402 -39.93 43.70 17.74
C ALA A 402 -40.29 44.84 16.77
N SER A 403 -40.03 44.64 15.47
CA SER A 403 -40.60 45.42 14.36
C SER A 403 -40.98 44.48 13.21
N SER A 404 -42.07 44.77 12.52
CA SER A 404 -42.80 43.88 11.58
C SER A 404 -42.95 44.47 10.17
N ILE A 405 -43.60 43.70 9.27
CA ILE A 405 -44.33 44.05 8.02
C ILE A 405 -43.99 43.00 6.92
N SER A 406 -44.88 42.44 6.09
CA SER A 406 -46.23 41.85 6.19
C SER A 406 -46.75 41.59 4.76
N ASN A 407 -47.29 40.38 4.49
CA ASN A 407 -48.23 40.00 3.41
C ASN A 407 -47.92 40.30 1.92
N SER A 408 -48.02 39.26 1.07
CA SER A 408 -49.06 39.17 0.02
C SER A 408 -49.05 37.80 -0.69
N THR A 409 -50.22 37.35 -1.14
CA THR A 409 -50.45 36.05 -1.81
C THR A 409 -51.01 36.27 -3.21
N THR A 410 -50.49 35.59 -4.24
CA THR A 410 -51.30 35.30 -5.44
C THR A 410 -50.83 34.08 -6.24
N LYS A 411 -51.78 33.20 -6.56
CA LYS A 411 -51.61 32.12 -7.55
C LYS A 411 -51.70 32.68 -8.97
N LYS A 412 -51.01 32.06 -9.93
CA LYS A 412 -51.56 31.92 -11.29
C LYS A 412 -51.07 30.62 -11.93
N ALA A 413 -52.02 29.79 -12.34
CA ALA A 413 -51.79 28.63 -13.20
C ALA A 413 -52.44 28.91 -14.56
N VAL A 414 -51.78 28.53 -15.65
CA VAL A 414 -52.39 28.42 -16.98
C VAL A 414 -51.82 27.16 -17.65
N THR A 415 -52.73 26.28 -18.07
CA THR A 415 -52.49 25.02 -18.78
C THR A 415 -52.41 25.28 -20.30
N VAL A 416 -51.86 24.35 -21.11
CA VAL A 416 -52.53 23.68 -22.26
C VAL A 416 -51.57 22.87 -23.17
N SER A 417 -51.96 21.60 -23.39
CA SER A 417 -51.70 20.64 -24.50
C SER A 417 -50.30 20.40 -25.12
N SER A 418 -49.76 19.22 -24.81
CA SER A 418 -49.39 18.12 -25.74
C SER A 418 -49.19 18.37 -27.25
N SER A 419 -48.02 17.93 -27.74
CA SER A 419 -47.85 17.23 -29.02
C SER A 419 -47.00 15.97 -28.77
N ASN A 420 -47.31 14.87 -29.44
CA ASN A 420 -46.60 13.59 -29.30
C ASN A 420 -45.56 13.40 -30.41
N ASP A 421 -44.61 12.49 -30.19
CA ASP A 421 -43.51 11.98 -31.04
C ASP A 421 -42.12 12.33 -30.46
N GLY A 422 -41.19 11.39 -30.28
CA GLY A 422 -41.25 9.96 -30.63
C GLY A 422 -39.89 9.27 -30.63
N TYR A 423 -39.12 9.38 -29.54
CA TYR A 423 -37.89 8.60 -29.33
C TYR A 423 -37.82 8.07 -27.89
N ILE A 424 -37.68 6.74 -27.74
CA ILE A 424 -37.66 6.07 -26.44
C ILE A 424 -36.25 6.13 -25.87
N ASN A 425 -36.04 7.05 -24.91
CA ASN A 425 -34.88 7.02 -24.02
C ASN A 425 -35.22 6.21 -22.77
N ASN A 426 -34.76 4.95 -22.70
CA ASN A 426 -34.70 4.21 -21.44
C ASN A 426 -33.51 4.70 -20.60
N LEU A 427 -33.64 5.92 -20.04
CA LEU A 427 -32.81 6.36 -18.92
C LEU A 427 -33.45 5.88 -17.62
N ASN A 428 -33.03 4.70 -17.13
CA ASN A 428 -33.23 4.27 -15.75
C ASN A 428 -32.32 3.07 -15.46
N GLY A 429 -31.48 3.17 -14.42
CA GLY A 429 -30.73 2.05 -13.86
C GLY A 429 -29.22 2.02 -14.14
N ALA A 430 -28.47 2.97 -13.59
CA ALA A 430 -27.02 2.86 -13.34
C ALA A 430 -26.56 3.87 -12.27
N LEU A 431 -27.08 3.74 -11.04
CA LEU A 431 -26.66 4.57 -9.89
C LEU A 431 -26.56 3.74 -8.60
N THR A 432 -25.79 2.66 -8.65
CA THR A 432 -25.18 1.94 -7.52
C THR A 432 -24.05 1.08 -8.11
N ILE A 433 -23.11 0.60 -7.30
CA ILE A 433 -21.91 -0.18 -7.67
C ILE A 433 -20.71 0.68 -8.12
N LEU A 434 -20.06 1.35 -7.15
CA LEU A 434 -18.59 1.43 -7.04
C LEU A 434 -18.21 1.92 -5.63
N PHE A 435 -18.29 1.06 -4.61
CA PHE A 435 -18.02 1.46 -3.21
C PHE A 435 -17.41 0.37 -2.31
N ILE A 436 -17.05 -0.80 -2.85
CA ILE A 436 -16.66 -1.99 -2.06
C ILE A 436 -15.14 -2.24 -2.05
N GLY A 437 -14.38 -1.58 -2.94
CA GLY A 437 -12.93 -1.82 -3.09
C GLY A 437 -12.02 -1.06 -2.12
N ILE A 438 -12.47 0.06 -1.53
CA ILE A 438 -11.62 0.94 -0.69
C ILE A 438 -12.29 1.26 0.66
N LEU A 439 -13.60 1.08 0.81
CA LEU A 439 -14.35 1.38 2.04
C LEU A 439 -14.43 0.19 3.03
N SER A 440 -13.54 -0.79 2.91
CA SER A 440 -13.55 -1.98 3.78
C SER A 440 -12.56 -1.88 4.95
N LEU A 441 -11.68 -0.87 4.99
CA LEU A 441 -10.58 -0.76 5.97
C LEU A 441 -10.43 0.60 6.70
N LEU A 442 -11.49 1.44 6.74
CA LEU A 442 -11.62 2.59 7.65
C LEU A 442 -13.03 2.68 8.24
#